data_AF-A0A258DJZ1-F1
#
_entry.id   AF-A0A258DJZ1-F1
#
_cell.length_a   1.000
_cell.length_b   1.000
_cell.length_c   1.000
_cell.angle_alpha   90.00
_cell.angle_beta   90.00
_cell.angle_gamma   90.00
#
_symmetry.space_group_name_H-M   'P 1'
#
loop_
_entity.id
_entity.type
_entity.pdbx_description
1 polymer ?
#
loop_
_entity_poly.entity_id
_entity_poly.type
_entity_poly.pdbx_seq_one_letter_code
_entity_poly.pdbx_strand_id
1 'polypeptide(L)'
;MDVAMQLGSVLASEGPCNLTYDQAAIEAFIDKKVKATDLDFAGTLAMMTMGQEVQIKDMSKSALTAHCAQIRRSAKAYKFIP
;
A
#
# COMPACT_ATOMS: atom_id res chain seq x y z
N MET A 1 -0.52 -3.12 14.71
CA MET A 1 -0.30 -2.14 13.62
C MET A 1 -1.58 -2.03 12.82
N ASP A 2 -1.91 -0.82 12.40
CA ASP A 2 -3.14 -0.50 11.68
C ASP A 2 -3.09 -0.96 10.22
N VAL A 3 -4.16 -1.61 9.74
CA VAL A 3 -4.31 -2.07 8.36
C VAL A 3 -4.26 -0.89 7.39
N ALA A 4 -4.84 0.26 7.75
CA ALA A 4 -4.84 1.46 6.91
C ALA A 4 -3.43 2.00 6.70
N MET A 5 -2.61 2.02 7.76
CA MET A 5 -1.21 2.46 7.69
C MET A 5 -0.36 1.52 6.82
N GLN A 6 -0.52 0.21 6.98
CA GLN A 6 0.24 -0.77 6.21
C GLN A 6 -0.17 -0.78 4.73
N LEU A 7 -1.47 -0.80 4.45
CA LEU A 7 -1.98 -0.79 3.08
C LEU A 7 -1.65 0.54 2.40
N GLY A 8 -1.74 1.67 3.10
CA GLY A 8 -1.38 2.98 2.54
C GLY A 8 0.06 3.04 2.03
N SER A 9 1.02 2.46 2.75
CA SER A 9 2.41 2.36 2.28
C SER A 9 2.53 1.52 0.99
N VAL A 10 1.77 0.42 0.89
CA VAL A 10 1.76 -0.42 -0.32
C VAL A 10 1.14 0.34 -1.50
N LEU A 11 -0.02 0.96 -1.32
CA LEU A 11 -0.72 1.71 -2.38
C LEU A 11 0.11 2.90 -2.88
N ALA A 12 0.67 3.70 -1.96
CA ALA A 12 1.52 4.84 -2.30
C ALA A 12 2.76 4.48 -3.14
N SER A 13 3.16 3.21 -3.11
CA SER A 13 4.34 2.72 -3.81
C SER A 13 4.09 2.31 -5.25
N GLU A 14 2.83 2.30 -5.73
CA GLU A 14 2.48 1.79 -7.05
C GLU A 14 3.27 2.48 -8.17
N GLY A 15 3.15 3.81 -8.25
CA GLY A 15 3.89 4.62 -9.23
C GLY A 15 5.41 4.58 -9.02
N PRO A 16 5.94 4.98 -7.84
CA PRO A 16 7.38 5.05 -7.60
C PRO A 16 8.12 3.71 -7.78
N CYS A 17 7.46 2.58 -7.54
CA CYS A 17 8.05 1.25 -7.69
C CYS A 17 7.75 0.57 -9.03
N ASN A 18 7.03 1.26 -9.92
CA ASN A 18 6.57 0.79 -11.22
C ASN A 18 5.81 -0.54 -11.12
N LEU A 19 4.78 -0.55 -10.27
CA LEU A 19 3.88 -1.67 -10.06
C LEU A 19 2.51 -1.36 -10.67
N THR A 20 1.72 -2.40 -10.88
CA THR A 20 0.34 -2.29 -11.33
C THR A 20 -0.46 -3.27 -10.50
N TYR A 21 -1.28 -2.75 -9.59
CA TYR A 21 -1.98 -3.58 -8.63
C TYR A 21 -3.29 -4.14 -9.20
N ASP A 22 -3.55 -5.40 -8.84
CA ASP A 22 -4.83 -6.06 -9.03
C ASP A 22 -5.87 -5.47 -8.07
N GLN A 23 -6.81 -4.72 -8.63
CA GLN A 23 -7.85 -4.03 -7.88
C GLN A 23 -8.78 -5.01 -7.16
N ALA A 24 -9.11 -6.16 -7.77
CA ALA A 24 -9.95 -7.17 -7.15
C ALA A 24 -9.25 -7.82 -5.95
N ALA A 25 -7.93 -7.99 -6.02
CA ALA A 25 -7.15 -8.49 -4.89
C ALA A 25 -7.11 -7.49 -3.71
N ILE A 26 -7.06 -6.18 -3.99
CA ILE A 26 -7.15 -5.13 -2.97
C ILE A 26 -8.52 -5.14 -2.30
N GLU A 27 -9.61 -5.18 -3.07
CA GLU A 27 -10.98 -5.29 -2.56
C GLU A 27 -11.13 -6.53 -1.66
N ALA A 28 -10.71 -7.70 -2.15
CA ALA A 28 -10.77 -8.94 -1.38
C ALA A 28 -9.91 -8.91 -0.10
N PHE A 29 -8.79 -8.17 -0.11
CA PHE A 29 -7.98 -7.97 1.08
C PHE A 29 -8.71 -7.10 2.11
N ILE A 30 -9.33 -6.00 1.68
CA ILE A 30 -10.11 -5.11 2.55
C ILE A 30 -11.28 -5.88 3.17
N ASP A 31 -12.07 -6.59 2.37
CA ASP A 31 -13.20 -7.42 2.85
C ASP A 31 -12.78 -8.42 3.93
N LYS A 32 -11.56 -8.96 3.81
CA LYS A 32 -11.02 -9.95 4.75
C LYS A 32 -10.43 -9.32 6.01
N LYS A 33 -9.94 -8.08 5.95
CA LYS A 33 -9.09 -7.47 6.98
C LYS A 33 -9.74 -6.30 7.71
N VAL A 34 -10.76 -5.70 7.14
CA VAL A 34 -11.46 -4.52 7.67
C VAL A 34 -12.89 -4.91 8.01
N LYS A 35 -13.38 -4.48 9.17
CA LYS A 35 -14.78 -4.72 9.54
C LYS A 35 -15.66 -3.84 8.68
N ALA A 36 -16.78 -4.37 8.19
CA ALA A 36 -17.76 -3.59 7.41
C ALA A 36 -18.34 -2.38 8.19
N THR A 37 -18.24 -2.38 9.52
CA THR A 37 -18.70 -1.29 10.39
C THR A 37 -17.60 -0.26 10.70
N ASP A 38 -16.40 -0.42 10.15
CA ASP A 38 -15.30 0.53 10.30
C ASP A 38 -15.48 1.67 9.29
N LEU A 39 -16.14 2.73 9.73
CA LEU A 39 -16.48 3.89 8.90
C LEU A 39 -15.29 4.84 8.69
N ASP A 40 -14.24 4.73 9.51
CA ASP A 40 -13.09 5.64 9.48
C ASP A 40 -12.00 5.13 8.52
N PHE A 41 -11.95 3.81 8.28
CA PHE A 41 -10.90 3.15 7.51
C PHE A 41 -10.57 3.83 6.18
N ALA A 42 -11.59 4.17 5.37
CA ALA A 42 -11.38 4.76 4.06
C ALA A 42 -10.67 6.13 4.14
N GLY A 43 -11.10 6.97 5.09
CA GLY A 43 -10.49 8.29 5.32
C GLY A 43 -9.06 8.17 5.85
N THR A 44 -8.83 7.26 6.80
CA THR A 44 -7.50 6.98 7.33
C THR A 44 -6.57 6.42 6.25
N LEU A 45 -7.04 5.47 5.44
CA LEU A 45 -6.26 4.90 4.34
C LEU A 45 -5.84 5.99 3.34
N ALA A 46 -6.77 6.85 2.92
CA ALA A 46 -6.45 7.95 2.01
C ALA A 46 -5.38 8.88 2.58
N MET A 47 -5.52 9.28 3.85
CA MET A 47 -4.53 10.10 4.54
C MET A 47 -3.16 9.42 4.61
N MET A 48 -3.11 8.12 4.93
CA MET A 48 -1.87 7.36 5.01
C MET A 48 -1.20 7.20 3.65
N THR A 49 -1.96 6.92 2.59
CA THR A 49 -1.44 6.83 1.22
C THR A 49 -0.80 8.16 0.80
N MET A 50 -1.53 9.28 0.95
CA MET A 50 -0.99 10.60 0.59
C MET A 50 0.28 10.95 1.39
N GLY A 51 0.29 10.68 2.70
CA GLY A 51 1.46 10.94 3.54
C GLY A 51 2.68 10.10 3.12
N GLN A 52 2.45 8.83 2.75
CA GLN A 52 3.50 7.94 2.26
C GLN A 52 4.02 8.35 0.88
N GLU A 53 3.16 8.82 -0.03
CA GLU A 53 3.59 9.33 -1.33
C GLU A 53 4.56 10.50 -1.19
N VAL A 54 4.32 11.42 -0.26
CA VAL A 54 5.23 12.54 0.03
C VAL A 54 6.58 12.00 0.52
N GLN A 55 6.59 11.06 1.46
CA GLN A 55 7.82 10.48 1.99
C GLN A 55 8.64 9.73 0.93
N ILE A 56 7.97 8.98 0.05
CA ILE A 56 8.62 8.18 -0.99
C ILE A 56 9.29 9.08 -2.05
N LYS A 57 8.70 10.22 -2.38
CA LYS A 57 9.25 11.17 -3.36
C LYS A 57 10.64 11.68 -3.01
N ASP A 58 10.92 11.85 -1.71
CA ASP A 58 12.19 12.38 -1.22
C ASP A 58 13.24 11.30 -0.91
N MET A 59 12.94 10.02 -1.20
CA MET A 59 13.88 8.93 -0.94
C MET A 59 15.10 8.99 -1.87
N SER A 60 16.28 8.70 -1.31
CA SER A 60 17.46 8.41 -2.12
C SER A 60 17.24 7.16 -2.97
N LYS A 61 18.01 7.01 -4.06
CA LYS A 61 17.90 5.85 -4.96
C LYS A 61 18.06 4.51 -4.23
N SER A 62 19.00 4.41 -3.29
CA SER A 62 19.21 3.18 -2.51
C SER A 62 18.05 2.90 -1.56
N ALA A 63 17.51 3.93 -0.90
CA ALA A 63 16.35 3.79 -0.03
C ALA A 63 15.11 3.35 -0.82
N LEU A 64 14.85 3.99 -1.96
CA LEU A 64 13.75 3.62 -2.85
C LEU A 64 13.90 2.19 -3.37
N THR A 65 15.13 1.76 -3.69
CA THR A 65 15.39 0.37 -4.13
C THR A 65 15.03 -0.64 -3.04
N ALA A 66 15.45 -0.40 -1.78
CA ALA A 66 15.14 -1.28 -0.66
C ALA A 66 13.63 -1.29 -0.35
N HIS A 67 13.01 -0.12 -0.34
CA HIS A 67 11.57 0.06 -0.18
C HIS A 67 10.79 -0.74 -1.22
N CYS A 68 11.06 -0.51 -2.51
CA CYS A 68 10.37 -1.20 -3.59
C CYS A 68 10.62 -2.71 -3.61
N ALA A 69 11.80 -3.17 -3.20
CA ALA A 69 12.07 -4.60 -3.05
C ALA A 69 11.14 -5.24 -2.00
N GLN A 70 10.95 -4.58 -0.84
CA GLN A 70 10.06 -5.08 0.19
C GLN A 70 8.58 -4.95 -0.20
N ILE A 71 8.17 -3.84 -0.82
CA ILE A 71 6.80 -3.67 -1.32
C ILE A 71 6.43 -4.74 -2.33
N ARG A 72 7.32 -5.05 -3.29
CA ARG A 72 7.08 -6.15 -4.24
C ARG A 72 6.87 -7.49 -3.55
N ARG A 73 7.67 -7.80 -2.52
CA ARG A 73 7.51 -9.04 -1.75
C ARG A 73 6.14 -9.09 -1.06
N SER A 74 5.73 -8.00 -0.44
CA SER A 74 4.43 -7.89 0.23
C SER A 74 3.27 -7.98 -0.77
N ALA A 75 3.33 -7.22 -1.87
CA ALA A 75 2.32 -7.22 -2.91
C ALA A 75 2.12 -8.62 -3.52
N LYS A 76 3.22 -9.37 -3.76
CA LYS A 76 3.14 -10.77 -4.18
C LYS A 76 2.49 -11.67 -3.13
N ALA A 77 2.86 -11.52 -1.86
CA ALA A 77 2.29 -12.32 -0.78
C ALA A 77 0.76 -12.13 -0.64
N TYR A 78 0.27 -10.92 -0.93
CA TYR A 78 -1.16 -10.59 -0.94
C TYR A 78 -1.82 -10.71 -2.33
N LYS A 79 -1.07 -11.16 -3.35
CA LYS A 79 -1.55 -11.32 -4.74
C LYS A 79 -2.03 -10.03 -5.40
N PHE A 80 -1.53 -8.87 -4.95
CA PHE A 80 -1.78 -7.60 -5.61
C PHE A 80 -1.01 -7.48 -6.92
N ILE A 81 0.04 -8.28 -7.11
CA ILE A 81 0.79 -8.40 -8.36
C ILE A 81 1.10 -9.89 -8.60
N PRO A 82 1.35 -10.30 -9.87
CA PRO A 82 1.79 -11.66 -10.21
C PRO A 82 3.16 -12.04 -9.63
#